data_AF-A0A377WE77-F1
#
_entry.id   AF-A0A377WE77-F1
#
_cell.length_a   1.000
_cell.length_b   1.000
_cell.length_c   1.000
_cell.angle_alpha   90.00
_cell.angle_beta   90.00
_cell.angle_gamma   90.00
#
_symmetry.space_group_name_H-M   'P 1'
#
loop_
_entity.id
_entity.type
_entity.pdbx_description
1 polymer ?
#
loop_
_entity_poly.entity_id
_entity_poly.type
_entity_poly.pdbx_seq_one_letter_code
_entity_poly.pdbx_strand_id
1 'polypeptide(L)'
;MVQSESQIIITTHDPMMVGSLKREQVYILRRDGNRTLVDIPDEHPQGMGVTGLLKSELFGLSSTLDIETERRLFRRNELFVLSPRSPEENEELSRLSAELADLGFSTADFRDPDYAMFVRKMAQHRRFRKPVLTLEEQAEQDAIADSIIDEILREEDGE
;
A
#
# COMPACT_ATOMS: atom_id res chain seq x y z
N MET A 1 31.48 10.22 -36.31
CA MET A 1 30.22 9.82 -35.64
C MET A 1 29.69 11.07 -34.96
N VAL A 2 28.51 11.56 -35.33
CA VAL A 2 27.91 12.72 -34.66
C VAL A 2 27.36 12.22 -33.31
N GLN A 3 28.02 12.57 -32.21
CA GLN A 3 27.37 12.52 -30.90
C GLN A 3 26.31 13.60 -30.90
N SER A 4 25.06 13.20 -31.10
CA SER A 4 23.91 14.06 -30.83
C SER A 4 23.78 14.14 -29.31
N GLU A 5 24.21 15.26 -28.72
CA GLU A 5 24.03 15.57 -27.30
C GLU A 5 22.67 16.25 -27.05
N SER A 6 21.60 15.67 -27.59
CA SER A 6 20.25 16.20 -27.37
C SER A 6 19.64 15.53 -26.14
N GLN A 7 19.32 16.33 -25.13
CA GLN A 7 18.56 15.90 -23.94
C GLN A 7 17.12 16.37 -24.06
N ILE A 8 16.18 15.49 -23.74
CA ILE A 8 14.74 15.81 -23.72
C ILE A 8 14.28 15.67 -22.28
N ILE A 9 13.65 16.73 -21.77
CA ILE A 9 13.02 16.74 -20.44
C ILE A 9 11.51 16.71 -20.64
N ILE A 10 10.85 15.75 -19.99
CA ILE A 10 9.41 15.56 -20.03
C ILE A 10 8.90 15.53 -18.60
N THR A 11 7.77 16.20 -18.34
CA THR A 11 7.02 16.07 -17.10
C THR A 11 5.74 15.30 -17.38
N THR A 12 5.39 14.35 -16.52
CA THR A 12 4.23 13.47 -16.72
C THR A 12 3.67 12.97 -15.40
N HIS A 13 2.37 12.66 -15.40
CA HIS A 13 1.70 11.87 -14.36
C HIS A 13 1.30 10.48 -14.89
N ASP A 14 1.81 10.06 -16.05
CA ASP A 14 1.52 8.76 -16.64
C ASP A 14 2.55 7.71 -16.15
N PRO A 15 2.13 6.69 -15.35
CA PRO A 15 3.02 5.64 -14.89
C PRO A 15 3.66 4.83 -16.03
N MET A 16 3.00 4.73 -17.19
CA MET A 16 3.51 3.98 -18.34
C MET A 16 4.75 4.62 -18.94
N MET A 17 4.89 5.95 -18.81
CA MET A 17 6.02 6.70 -19.34
C MET A 17 7.28 6.56 -18.46
N VAL A 18 7.11 6.23 -17.18
CA VAL A 18 8.24 6.08 -16.23
C VAL A 18 8.68 4.62 -16.06
N GLY A 19 7.79 3.66 -16.29
CA GLY A 19 8.03 2.24 -16.00
C GLY A 19 9.13 1.54 -16.80
N SER A 20 9.71 2.18 -17.82
CA SER A 20 10.86 1.67 -18.58
C SER A 20 12.18 2.40 -18.26
N LEU A 21 12.12 3.42 -17.41
CA LEU A 21 13.26 4.28 -17.11
C LEU A 21 14.05 3.75 -15.91
N LYS A 22 15.36 4.03 -15.88
CA LYS A 22 16.17 3.84 -14.69
C LYS A 22 15.96 4.99 -13.72
N ARG A 23 16.19 4.77 -12.42
CA ARG A 23 16.05 5.81 -11.38
C ARG A 23 16.86 7.08 -11.69
N GLU A 24 18.03 6.95 -12.31
CA GLU A 24 18.88 8.10 -12.68
C GLU A 24 18.26 8.97 -13.80
N GLN A 25 17.22 8.48 -14.46
CA GLN A 25 16.49 9.17 -15.54
C GLN A 25 15.15 9.76 -15.07
N VAL A 26 14.81 9.58 -13.79
CA VAL A 26 13.54 10.04 -13.22
C VAL A 26 13.85 11.01 -12.08
N TYR A 27 13.18 12.15 -12.10
CA TYR A 27 13.29 13.17 -11.06
C TYR A 27 11.92 13.48 -10.50
N ILE A 28 11.76 13.31 -9.19
CA ILE A 28 10.55 13.60 -8.43
C ILE A 28 10.66 15.02 -7.91
N LEU A 29 9.76 15.89 -8.35
CA LEU A 29 9.69 17.28 -7.89
C LEU A 29 8.71 17.38 -6.71
N ARG A 30 9.20 17.85 -5.56
CA ARG A 30 8.40 18.02 -4.34
C ARG A 30 8.43 19.47 -3.88
N ARG A 31 7.34 19.96 -3.30
CA ARG A 31 7.28 21.30 -2.69
C ARG A 31 7.45 21.19 -1.18
N ASP A 32 8.47 21.86 -0.65
CA ASP A 32 8.72 22.00 0.79
C ASP A 32 8.65 23.48 1.18
N GLY A 33 7.47 23.91 1.62
CA GLY A 33 7.17 25.33 1.84
C GLY A 33 7.40 26.16 0.56
N ASN A 34 8.37 27.07 0.62
CA ASN A 34 8.79 27.91 -0.53
C ASN A 34 9.93 27.30 -1.36
N ARG A 35 10.39 26.09 -1.04
CA ARG A 35 11.48 25.40 -1.74
C ARG A 35 10.92 24.29 -2.64
N THR A 36 11.64 24.01 -3.72
CA THR A 36 11.41 22.82 -4.54
C THR A 36 12.55 21.85 -4.27
N LEU A 37 12.20 20.65 -3.82
CA LEU A 37 13.13 19.54 -3.66
C LEU A 37 13.07 18.68 -4.92
N VAL A 38 14.21 18.14 -5.31
CA VAL A 38 14.36 17.27 -6.47
C VAL A 38 15.03 16.00 -5.99
N ASP A 39 14.29 14.90 -6.06
CA ASP A 39 14.75 13.59 -5.63
C ASP A 39 14.79 12.61 -6.79
N ILE A 40 15.58 11.56 -6.65
CA ILE A 40 15.56 10.40 -7.54
C ILE A 40 14.87 9.25 -6.83
N PRO A 41 14.25 8.30 -7.55
CA PRO A 41 13.68 7.14 -6.92
C PRO A 41 14.75 6.25 -6.27
N ASP A 42 14.41 5.58 -5.18
CA ASP A 42 15.28 4.63 -4.49
C ASP A 42 15.55 3.41 -5.38
N GLU A 43 14.50 2.88 -6.01
CA GLU A 43 14.52 1.72 -6.90
C GLU A 43 14.35 2.09 -8.37
N HIS A 44 14.82 1.22 -9.28
CA HIS A 44 14.58 1.41 -10.71
C HIS A 44 13.09 1.20 -11.05
N PRO A 45 12.41 2.17 -11.67
CA PRO A 45 11.05 1.99 -12.18
C PRO A 45 10.97 0.87 -13.23
N GLN A 46 12.06 0.66 -13.96
CA GLN A 46 12.22 -0.38 -14.96
C GLN A 46 11.88 -1.77 -14.41
N GLY A 47 10.77 -2.34 -14.88
CA GLY A 47 10.36 -3.71 -14.53
C GLY A 47 9.47 -3.84 -13.30
N MET A 48 9.16 -2.73 -12.62
CA MET A 48 8.34 -2.72 -11.40
C MET A 48 6.86 -3.10 -11.64
N GLY A 49 6.39 -3.01 -12.88
CA GLY A 49 4.98 -3.20 -13.24
C GLY A 49 4.09 -2.04 -12.76
N VAL A 50 2.91 -1.89 -13.36
CA VAL A 50 2.05 -0.72 -13.10
C VAL A 50 1.59 -0.62 -11.64
N THR A 51 1.28 -1.76 -11.01
CA THR A 51 0.86 -1.81 -9.61
C THR A 51 1.97 -1.36 -8.66
N GLY A 52 3.20 -1.81 -8.90
CA GLY A 52 4.34 -1.40 -8.08
C GLY A 52 4.65 0.09 -8.26
N LEU A 53 4.61 0.59 -9.50
CA LEU A 53 4.78 2.03 -9.77
C LEU A 53 3.74 2.88 -9.04
N LEU A 54 2.46 2.50 -9.13
CA LEU A 54 1.39 3.25 -8.50
C LEU A 54 1.52 3.30 -6.97
N LYS A 55 2.04 2.23 -6.37
CA LYS A 55 2.25 2.14 -4.91
C LYS A 55 3.58 2.74 -4.43
N SER A 56 4.57 2.87 -5.30
CA SER A 56 5.87 3.42 -4.94
C SER A 56 5.81 4.93 -4.69
N GLU A 57 6.92 5.50 -4.23
CA GLU A 57 7.09 6.93 -4.00
C GLU A 57 6.82 7.84 -5.22
N LEU A 58 6.78 7.26 -6.42
CA LEU A 58 6.45 7.99 -7.65
C LEU A 58 5.00 8.49 -7.65
N PHE A 59 4.09 7.72 -7.07
CA PHE A 59 2.64 7.98 -7.11
C PHE A 59 1.96 7.90 -5.73
N GLY A 60 2.52 7.11 -4.82
CA GLY A 60 2.16 7.10 -3.40
C GLY A 60 0.80 6.51 -3.06
N LEU A 61 0.20 5.72 -3.95
CA LEU A 61 -1.11 5.12 -3.70
C LEU A 61 -0.99 4.02 -2.63
N SER A 62 -1.84 4.08 -1.61
CA SER A 62 -1.92 3.01 -0.59
C SER A 62 -2.49 1.70 -1.17
N SER A 63 -3.33 1.82 -2.19
CA SER A 63 -3.98 0.72 -2.88
C SER A 63 -4.18 1.03 -4.36
N THR A 64 -4.17 0.00 -5.20
CA THR A 64 -4.58 0.11 -6.61
C THR A 64 -6.04 -0.29 -6.81
N LEU A 65 -6.75 -0.57 -5.72
CA LEU A 65 -8.18 -0.87 -5.75
C LEU A 65 -8.99 0.42 -5.82
N ASP A 66 -10.21 0.32 -6.33
CA ASP A 66 -11.14 1.43 -6.25
C ASP A 66 -11.59 1.66 -4.79
N ILE A 67 -12.00 2.90 -4.51
CA ILE A 67 -12.37 3.37 -3.17
C ILE A 67 -13.47 2.50 -2.54
N GLU A 68 -14.42 2.00 -3.34
CA GLU A 68 -15.53 1.21 -2.82
C GLU A 68 -15.08 -0.18 -2.39
N THR A 69 -14.29 -0.86 -3.23
CA THR A 69 -13.71 -2.17 -2.90
C THR A 69 -12.79 -2.08 -1.70
N GLU A 70 -11.94 -1.05 -1.65
CA GLU A 70 -11.06 -0.80 -0.50
C GLU A 70 -11.85 -0.58 0.80
N ARG A 71 -12.90 0.25 0.76
CA ARG A 71 -13.79 0.47 1.91
C ARG A 71 -14.43 -0.82 2.41
N ARG A 72 -14.91 -1.67 1.50
CA ARG A 72 -15.50 -2.98 1.84
C ARG A 72 -14.48 -3.90 2.47
N LEU A 73 -13.25 -3.96 1.93
CA LEU A 73 -12.15 -4.75 2.49
C LEU A 73 -11.83 -4.31 3.91
N PHE A 74 -11.69 -3.00 4.14
CA PHE A 74 -11.45 -2.47 5.48
C PHE A 74 -12.59 -2.82 6.45
N ARG A 75 -13.85 -2.60 6.04
CA ARG A 75 -15.00 -2.91 6.90
C ARG A 75 -15.08 -4.39 7.25
N ARG A 76 -14.86 -5.27 6.26
CA ARG A 76 -14.78 -6.72 6.49
C ARG A 76 -13.68 -7.05 7.50
N ASN A 77 -12.49 -6.49 7.35
CA ASN A 77 -11.37 -6.76 8.25
C ASN A 77 -11.64 -6.24 9.67
N GLU A 78 -12.26 -5.06 9.83
CA GLU A 78 -12.70 -4.55 11.14
C GLU A 78 -13.69 -5.50 11.81
N LEU A 79 -14.72 -5.93 11.08
CA LEU A 79 -15.71 -6.88 11.59
C LEU A 79 -15.05 -8.21 11.94
N PHE A 80 -14.11 -8.68 11.12
CA PHE A 80 -13.42 -9.96 11.35
C PHE A 80 -12.71 -9.99 12.71
N VAL A 81 -12.06 -8.90 13.10
CA VAL A 81 -11.29 -8.81 14.35
C VAL A 81 -12.12 -8.36 15.56
N LEU A 82 -13.33 -7.85 15.34
CA LEU A 82 -14.24 -7.44 16.40
C LEU A 82 -14.73 -8.67 17.19
N SER A 83 -14.66 -8.60 18.53
CA SER A 83 -15.18 -9.63 19.42
C SER A 83 -15.58 -9.02 20.78
N PRO A 84 -16.83 -9.22 21.27
CA PRO A 84 -17.93 -9.94 20.60
C PRO A 84 -18.57 -9.13 19.46
N ARG A 85 -19.13 -9.81 18.46
CA ARG A 85 -19.94 -9.22 17.38
C ARG A 85 -21.44 -9.33 17.66
N SER A 86 -22.21 -8.34 17.24
CA SER A 86 -23.67 -8.41 17.19
C SER A 86 -24.15 -9.37 16.08
N PRO A 87 -25.42 -9.83 16.11
CA PRO A 87 -26.00 -10.60 15.00
C PRO A 87 -25.95 -9.86 13.66
N GLU A 88 -26.22 -8.55 13.67
CA GLU A 88 -26.17 -7.68 12.47
C GLU A 88 -24.74 -7.58 11.91
N GLU A 89 -23.74 -7.48 12.78
CA GLU A 89 -22.32 -7.44 12.39
C GLU A 89 -21.84 -8.77 11.81
N ASN A 90 -22.35 -9.90 12.31
CA ASN A 90 -22.06 -11.21 11.75
C ASN A 90 -22.69 -11.38 10.35
N GLU A 91 -23.90 -10.86 10.15
CA GLU A 91 -24.56 -10.85 8.84
C GLU A 91 -23.81 -9.94 7.86
N GLU A 92 -23.42 -8.73 8.29
CA GLU A 92 -22.61 -7.81 7.49
C GLU A 92 -21.28 -8.43 7.08
N LEU A 93 -20.57 -9.08 8.02
CA LEU A 93 -19.31 -9.77 7.75
C LEU A 93 -19.49 -10.88 6.72
N SER A 94 -20.55 -11.68 6.85
CA SER A 94 -20.84 -12.78 5.92
C SER A 94 -21.13 -12.27 4.50
N ARG A 95 -21.93 -11.20 4.40
CA ARG A 95 -22.24 -10.55 3.12
C ARG A 95 -21.01 -9.96 2.46
N LEU A 96 -20.23 -9.15 3.19
CA LEU A 96 -19.00 -8.55 2.66
C LEU A 96 -17.98 -9.61 2.25
N SER A 97 -17.86 -10.70 3.01
CA SER A 97 -16.96 -11.81 2.68
C SER A 97 -17.36 -12.49 1.38
N ALA A 98 -18.65 -12.69 1.13
CA ALA A 98 -19.15 -13.26 -0.12
C ALA A 98 -18.90 -12.32 -1.32
N GLU A 99 -19.29 -11.04 -1.20
CA GLU A 99 -19.09 -10.05 -2.25
C GLU A 99 -17.61 -9.89 -2.64
N LEU A 100 -16.72 -9.91 -1.65
CA LEU A 100 -15.27 -9.76 -1.86
C LEU A 100 -14.62 -11.04 -2.38
N ALA A 101 -15.15 -12.22 -2.05
CA ALA A 101 -14.65 -13.49 -2.58
C ALA A 101 -14.82 -13.58 -4.11
N ASP A 102 -15.95 -13.08 -4.64
CA ASP A 102 -16.20 -13.03 -6.10
C ASP A 102 -15.20 -12.12 -6.84
N LEU A 103 -14.64 -11.12 -6.13
CA LEU A 103 -13.60 -10.22 -6.65
C LEU A 103 -12.18 -10.78 -6.45
N GLY A 104 -12.03 -12.00 -5.93
CA GLY A 104 -10.74 -12.65 -5.69
C GLY A 104 -10.13 -12.36 -4.32
N PHE A 105 -10.80 -11.62 -3.43
CA PHE A 105 -10.34 -11.38 -2.06
C PHE A 105 -10.90 -12.43 -1.11
N SER A 106 -10.49 -13.68 -1.31
CA SER A 106 -10.98 -14.81 -0.52
C SER A 106 -10.65 -14.64 0.97
N THR A 107 -11.55 -15.10 1.84
CA THR A 107 -11.31 -15.18 3.29
C THR A 107 -10.33 -16.28 3.69
N ALA A 108 -9.83 -17.06 2.73
CA ALA A 108 -8.88 -18.14 2.96
C ALA A 108 -7.61 -17.65 3.69
N ASP A 109 -7.18 -16.42 3.46
CA ASP A 109 -6.00 -15.81 4.07
C ASP A 109 -6.15 -15.65 5.60
N PHE A 110 -7.37 -15.53 6.12
CA PHE A 110 -7.62 -15.44 7.57
C PHE A 110 -7.61 -16.79 8.30
N ARG A 111 -7.34 -17.90 7.60
CA ARG A 111 -7.10 -19.20 8.23
C ARG A 111 -5.71 -19.29 8.86
N ASP A 112 -4.83 -18.38 8.50
CA ASP A 112 -3.52 -18.17 9.10
C ASP A 112 -3.68 -17.29 10.38
N PRO A 113 -3.38 -17.83 11.58
CA PRO A 113 -3.47 -17.09 12.83
C PRO A 113 -2.59 -15.83 12.87
N ASP A 114 -1.41 -15.86 12.25
CA ASP A 114 -0.44 -14.77 12.25
C ASP A 114 -0.90 -13.66 11.33
N TYR A 115 -1.42 -14.00 10.16
CA TYR A 115 -2.06 -13.03 9.27
C TYR A 115 -3.27 -12.36 9.95
N ALA A 116 -4.10 -13.13 10.67
CA ALA A 116 -5.21 -12.58 11.43
C ALA A 116 -4.74 -11.64 12.55
N MET A 117 -3.64 -11.98 13.24
CA MET A 117 -3.04 -11.14 14.28
C MET A 117 -2.45 -9.86 13.70
N PHE A 118 -1.73 -9.95 12.58
CA PHE A 118 -1.17 -8.82 11.85
C PHE A 118 -2.29 -7.84 11.43
N VAL A 119 -3.34 -8.34 10.79
CA VAL A 119 -4.48 -7.50 10.38
C VAL A 119 -5.14 -6.84 11.59
N ARG A 120 -5.27 -7.54 12.72
CA ARG A 120 -5.83 -6.98 13.97
C ARG A 120 -4.98 -5.85 14.52
N LYS A 121 -3.67 -6.05 14.67
CA LYS A 121 -2.75 -5.03 15.18
C LYS A 121 -2.68 -3.84 14.22
N MET A 122 -2.56 -4.09 12.91
CA MET A 122 -2.51 -3.05 11.89
C MET A 122 -3.80 -2.23 11.81
N ALA A 123 -4.97 -2.86 11.98
CA ALA A 123 -6.26 -2.18 11.96
C ALA A 123 -6.41 -1.09 13.05
N GLN A 124 -5.63 -1.16 14.14
CA GLN A 124 -5.64 -0.15 15.21
C GLN A 124 -5.02 1.18 14.74
N HIS A 125 -4.16 1.16 13.73
CA HIS A 125 -3.49 2.35 13.19
C HIS A 125 -4.32 3.04 12.08
N ARG A 126 -5.39 3.73 12.48
CA ARG A 126 -6.33 4.37 11.53
C ARG A 126 -5.73 5.50 10.67
N ARG A 127 -4.58 6.05 11.06
CA ARG A 127 -3.92 7.17 10.37
C ARG A 127 -3.51 6.88 8.92
N PHE A 128 -3.26 5.62 8.60
CA PHE A 128 -2.84 5.20 7.26
C PHE A 128 -4.02 4.87 6.34
N ARG A 129 -5.26 5.03 6.82
CA ARG A 129 -6.48 4.74 6.04
C ARG A 129 -6.88 5.92 5.16
N LYS A 130 -5.99 6.27 4.24
CA LYS A 130 -6.23 7.32 3.25
C LYS A 130 -5.68 6.90 1.88
N PRO A 131 -6.19 7.46 0.78
CA PRO A 131 -5.84 6.98 -0.57
C PRO A 131 -4.37 7.22 -0.96
N VAL A 132 -3.74 8.26 -0.41
CA VAL A 132 -2.36 8.65 -0.72
C VAL A 132 -1.63 8.90 0.59
N LEU A 133 -0.45 8.30 0.73
CA LEU A 133 0.46 8.48 1.85
C LEU A 133 1.65 9.36 1.44
N THR A 134 2.11 10.22 2.33
CA THR A 134 3.41 10.89 2.14
C THR A 134 4.55 9.89 2.34
N LEU A 135 5.77 10.20 1.90
CA LEU A 135 6.92 9.33 2.17
C LEU A 135 7.18 9.12 3.66
N GLU A 136 7.00 10.17 4.46
CA GLU A 136 7.14 10.07 5.90
C GLU A 136 6.11 9.11 6.48
N GLU A 137 4.86 9.16 6.01
CA GLU A 137 3.80 8.25 6.46
C GLU A 137 3.99 6.82 5.94
N GLN A 138 4.54 6.63 4.74
CA GLN A 138 4.89 5.30 4.22
C GLN A 138 5.99 4.69 5.08
N ALA A 139 7.09 5.41 5.32
CA ALA A 139 8.18 4.95 6.17
C ALA A 139 7.70 4.65 7.60
N GLU A 140 6.78 5.46 8.12
CA GLU A 140 6.18 5.23 9.43
C GLU A 140 5.23 4.02 9.46
N GLN A 141 4.52 3.75 8.37
CA GLN A 141 3.70 2.56 8.22
C GLN A 141 4.56 1.30 8.18
N ASP A 142 5.65 1.33 7.41
CA ASP A 142 6.57 0.20 7.26
C ASP A 142 7.24 -0.12 8.60
N ALA A 143 7.71 0.89 9.33
CA ALA A 143 8.29 0.70 10.66
C ALA A 143 7.30 0.09 11.68
N ILE A 144 6.01 0.44 11.59
CA ILE A 144 4.97 -0.18 12.41
C ILE A 144 4.73 -1.62 11.98
N ALA A 145 4.65 -1.89 10.67
CA ALA A 145 4.44 -3.23 10.16
C ALA A 145 5.57 -4.16 10.63
N ASP A 146 6.82 -3.73 10.53
CA ASP A 146 7.98 -4.48 11.01
C ASP A 146 7.91 -4.76 12.52
N SER A 147 7.56 -3.75 13.32
CA SER A 147 7.38 -3.92 14.77
C SER A 147 6.24 -4.89 15.13
N ILE A 148 5.16 -4.90 14.35
CA ILE A 148 4.04 -5.83 14.54
C ILE A 148 4.46 -7.25 14.18
N ILE A 149 5.20 -7.42 13.08
CA ILE A 149 5.72 -8.72 12.63
C ILE A 149 6.69 -9.28 13.67
N ASP A 150 7.62 -8.47 14.16
CA ASP A 150 8.57 -8.85 15.22
C ASP A 150 7.86 -9.31 16.50
N GLU A 151 6.76 -8.67 16.86
CA GLU A 151 5.97 -9.05 18.04
C GLU A 151 5.29 -10.41 17.84
N ILE A 152 4.67 -10.63 16.67
CA ILE A 152 4.01 -11.89 16.34
C ILE A 152 5.01 -13.05 16.34
N LEU A 153 6.17 -12.88 15.70
CA LEU A 153 7.21 -13.92 15.65
C LEU A 153 7.78 -14.27 17.04
N ARG A 154 7.88 -13.30 17.94
CA ARG A 154 8.36 -13.54 19.32
C ARG A 154 7.33 -14.26 20.19
N GLU A 155 6.04 -14.08 19.93
CA GLU A 155 4.97 -14.81 20.61
C GLU A 155 4.97 -16.30 20.21
N GLU A 156 5.36 -16.62 18.96
CA GLU A 156 5.53 -18.01 18.49
C GLU A 156 6.77 -18.71 19.07
N ASP A 157 7.91 -18.04 19.17
CA ASP A 157 9.15 -18.59 19.76
C ASP A 157 9.06 -18.82 21.29
N GLY A 158 7.99 -18.33 21.92
CA GLY A 158 7.74 -18.39 23.36
C GLY A 158 6.84 -19.53 23.84
N GLU A 159 6.28 -20.35 22.93
CA GLU A 159 5.58 -21.61 23.21
C GLU A 159 6.48 -22.85 23.06
#